data_AF-A0A2V7Q9E7-F1
#
_entry.id   AF-A0A2V7Q9E7-F1
#
_cell.length_a   1.000
_cell.length_b   1.000
_cell.length_c   1.000
_cell.angle_alpha   90.00
_cell.angle_beta   90.00
_cell.angle_gamma   90.00
#
_symmetry.space_group_name_H-M   'P 1'
#
loop_
_entity.id
_entity.type
_entity.pdbx_description
1 polymer ?
#
loop_
_entity_poly.entity_id
_entity_poly.type
_entity_poly.pdbx_seq_one_letter_code
_entity_poly.pdbx_strand_id
1 'polypeptide(L)' 'MGKGDIRTRRGKIFRGTYGTTRLKKKKLKKKKAAEAAKPGKVEGQ' A
#
# COMPACT_ATOMS: atom_id res chain seq x y z
N MET A 1 0.05 15.27 7.24
CA MET A 1 1.02 14.22 6.84
C MET A 1 2.11 14.83 5.94
N GLY A 2 3.29 15.09 6.50
CA GLY A 2 4.40 15.79 5.81
C GLY A 2 5.51 14.86 5.30
N LYS A 3 6.57 15.46 4.76
CA LYS A 3 7.79 14.75 4.32
C LYS A 3 8.57 14.09 5.47
N GLY A 4 8.42 14.59 6.70
CA GLY A 4 9.08 14.03 7.89
C GLY A 4 8.36 12.82 8.52
N ASP A 5 7.08 12.61 8.19
CA ASP A 5 6.29 11.57 8.83
C ASP A 5 6.56 10.18 8.23
N ILE A 6 7.29 9.37 8.99
CA ILE A 6 7.72 8.02 8.61
C ILE A 6 6.58 7.03 8.42
N ARG A 7 5.38 7.30 8.96
CA ARG A 7 4.24 6.38 8.84
C ARG A 7 3.57 6.50 7.47
N THR A 8 3.79 7.61 6.77
CA THR A 8 3.03 7.99 5.57
C THR A 8 3.70 7.58 4.27
N ARG A 9 2.91 7.49 3.19
CA ARG A 9 3.48 7.26 1.86
C ARG A 9 4.42 8.40 1.45
N ARG A 10 4.04 9.66 1.73
CA ARG A 10 4.82 10.85 1.37
C ARG A 10 6.16 10.92 2.10
N GLY A 11 6.20 10.66 3.40
CA GLY A 11 7.45 10.64 4.16
C GLY A 11 8.37 9.47 3.78
N LYS A 12 7.80 8.29 3.49
CA LYS A 12 8.58 7.17 2.93
C LYS A 12 9.14 7.46 1.54
N ILE A 13 8.42 8.20 0.69
CA ILE A 13 8.94 8.66 -0.62
C ILE A 13 10.14 9.58 -0.39
N PHE A 14 9.99 10.61 0.44
CA PHE A 14 11.04 11.59 0.71
C PHE A 14 12.32 10.94 1.29
N ARG A 15 12.17 10.02 2.25
CA ARG A 15 13.30 9.30 2.86
C ARG A 15 13.88 8.17 2.00
N GLY A 16 13.27 7.84 0.86
CA GLY A 16 13.72 6.72 0.04
C GLY A 16 13.44 5.31 0.60
N THR A 17 12.69 5.19 1.70
CA THR A 17 12.43 3.91 2.39
C THR A 17 11.12 3.25 1.95
N TYR A 18 10.98 1.94 2.22
CA TYR A 18 9.75 1.17 1.97
C TYR A 18 9.08 0.75 3.27
N GLY A 19 7.79 0.43 3.21
CA GLY A 19 7.06 -0.18 4.33
C GLY A 19 5.60 -0.39 3.97
N THR A 20 4.73 -0.54 4.96
CA THR A 20 3.31 -0.87 4.75
C THR A 20 2.59 0.11 3.82
N THR A 21 2.84 1.41 3.99
CA THR A 21 2.24 2.51 3.20
C THR A 21 2.95 2.82 1.88
N ARG A 22 4.20 2.36 1.69
CA ARG A 22 4.96 2.45 0.42
C ARG A 22 5.56 1.08 0.11
N LEU A 23 4.77 0.21 -0.51
CA LEU A 23 5.16 -1.16 -0.84
C LEU A 23 6.12 -1.21 -2.03
N LYS A 24 7.01 -2.20 -2.06
CA LYS A 24 7.82 -2.52 -3.24
C LYS A 24 6.94 -3.06 -4.38
N LYS A 25 7.31 -2.81 -5.64
CA LYS A 25 6.56 -3.25 -6.83
C LYS A 25 6.18 -4.73 -6.81
N LYS A 26 7.09 -5.60 -6.33
CA LYS A 26 6.84 -7.05 -6.15
C LYS A 26 5.69 -7.33 -5.16
N LYS A 27 5.67 -6.64 -4.02
CA LYS A 27 4.60 -6.78 -3.01
C LYS A 27 3.27 -6.18 -3.47
N LEU A 28 3.33 -5.10 -4.26
CA LEU A 28 2.14 -4.49 -4.85
C LEU A 28 1.45 -5.44 -5.84
N LYS A 29 2.23 -6.13 -6.70
CA LYS A 29 1.69 -7.16 -7.60
C LYS A 29 1.01 -8.30 -6.84
N LYS A 30 1.64 -8.79 -5.77
CA LYS A 30 1.04 -9.83 -4.90
C LYS A 30 -0.26 -9.37 -4.24
N LYS A 31 -0.31 -8.13 -3.72
CA LYS A 31 -1.54 -7.56 -3.18
C LYS A 31 -2.63 -7.42 -4.23
N LYS A 32 -2.31 -6.88 -5.41
CA LYS A 32 -3.27 -6.76 -6.51
C LYS A 32 -3.81 -8.12 -6.98
N ALA A 33 -2.94 -9.14 -7.07
CA ALA A 33 -3.38 -10.49 -7.42
C ALA A 33 -4.27 -11.11 -6.34
N ALA A 34 -3.93 -10.92 -5.06
CA ALA A 34 -4.74 -11.39 -3.94
C ALA A 34 -6.04 -10.60 -3.76
N GLU A 35 -6.10 -9.35 -4.20
CA GLU A 35 -7.30 -8.52 -4.22
C GLU A 35 -8.20 -8.90 -5.40
N ALA A 36 -7.63 -9.15 -6.58
CA ALA A 36 -8.36 -9.64 -7.76
C ALA A 36 -8.89 -11.08 -7.58
N ALA A 37 -8.25 -11.91 -6.76
CA ALA A 37 -8.70 -13.26 -6.44
C ALA A 37 -9.77 -13.31 -5.34
N LYS A 38 -10.13 -12.18 -4.72
CA LYS A 38 -11.29 -12.13 -3.84
C LYS A 38 -12.52 -11.94 -4.72
N PRO A 39 -13.45 -12.91 -4.78
CA PRO A 39 -14.73 -12.67 -5.42
C PRO A 39 -15.35 -11.47 -4.71
N GLY A 40 -15.77 -10.48 -5.48
CA GLY A 40 -16.31 -9.24 -4.97
C GLY A 40 -17.42 -9.53 -3.97
N LYS A 41 -17.16 -9.32 -2.69
CA LYS A 41 -18.22 -9.13 -1.73
C LYS A 41 -18.67 -7.69 -1.88
N VAL A 42 -19.48 -7.48 -2.91
CA VAL A 42 -20.39 -6.36 -3.01
C VAL A 42 -21.46 -6.59 -1.93
N GLU A 43 -21.68 -5.55 -1.12
CA GLU A 43 -22.87 -5.26 -0.29
C GLU A 43 -23.19 -6.10 0.95
N GLY A 44 -23.52 -5.39 2.03
CA GLY A 44 -24.29 -5.92 3.16
C GLY A 44 -24.07 -5.21 4.51
N GLN A 45 -24.79 -4.10 4.71
CA GLN A 45 -25.10 -3.33 5.94
C GLN A 45 -24.06 -2.37 6.52
#